data_AF-A0A3D1CTQ2-F1
#
_entry.id   AF-A0A3D1CTQ2-F1
#
_cell.length_a   1.000
_cell.length_b   1.000
_cell.length_c   1.000
_cell.angle_alpha   90.00
_cell.angle_beta   90.00
_cell.angle_gamma   90.00
#
_symmetry.space_group_name_H-M   'P 1'
#
loop_
_entity.id
_entity.type
_entity.pdbx_description
1 polymer ?
#
loop_
_entity_poly.entity_id
_entity_poly.type
_entity_poly.pdbx_seq_one_letter_code
_entity_poly.pdbx_strand_id
1 'polypeptide(L)'
;MGGKGCPSIIHAISLTNVQDTEVKTCDEVFQQFFKNYSEENQNKYSQFIYDTYQNLSYLGSVSLKKNNIGVNVEFISENVAEDGEVYWREFDAIISQDGKSLTRTRFRGCSKDQPHIFEGYRIPNTDSMAILISNKGDCFEGGYVNESLHVIKGIKYYDTNIVRSIKEESATEPNTGNMVVYATSKDVVNDNNANSTSTTSPVPQKNSVAEIILMVTIFVVGTTLGYVVGRKSARPQSPSNPTN
;
A
#
# COMPACT_ATOMS: atom_id res chain seq x y z
N MET A 1 18.96 32.60 -11.18
CA MET A 1 17.58 33.02 -10.86
C MET A 1 17.00 31.98 -9.92
N GLY A 2 16.90 32.29 -8.62
CA GLY A 2 16.39 31.35 -7.64
C GLY A 2 14.87 31.27 -7.76
N GLY A 3 14.37 30.17 -8.33
CA GLY A 3 12.93 29.93 -8.41
C GLY A 3 12.36 29.89 -7.00
N LYS A 4 11.51 30.84 -6.66
CA LYS A 4 10.66 30.73 -5.48
C LYS A 4 9.76 29.52 -5.76
N GLY A 5 10.03 28.40 -5.08
CA GLY A 5 9.28 27.17 -5.28
C GLY A 5 7.78 27.44 -5.17
N CYS A 6 7.02 27.00 -6.17
CA CYS A 6 5.56 27.06 -6.11
C CYS A 6 5.09 26.23 -4.91
N PRO A 7 4.20 26.76 -4.04
CA PRO A 7 3.46 25.90 -3.13
C PRO A 7 2.64 24.88 -3.93
N SER A 8 2.36 23.73 -3.34
CA SER A 8 1.60 22.65 -3.98
C SER A 8 0.26 23.17 -4.52
N ILE A 9 -0.07 22.78 -5.76
CA ILE A 9 -1.37 23.08 -6.35
C ILE A 9 -2.41 22.25 -5.59
N ILE A 10 -3.48 22.91 -5.14
CA ILE A 10 -4.54 22.29 -4.35
C ILE A 10 -5.65 21.85 -5.29
N HIS A 11 -5.88 20.54 -5.34
CA HIS A 11 -6.88 19.92 -6.19
C HIS A 11 -8.06 19.41 -5.37
N ALA A 12 -9.27 19.54 -5.91
CA ALA A 12 -10.48 18.92 -5.40
C ALA A 12 -10.97 17.89 -6.42
N ILE A 13 -11.05 16.63 -5.97
CA ILE A 13 -11.61 15.54 -6.77
C ILE A 13 -13.07 15.35 -6.36
N SER A 14 -13.97 15.55 -7.31
CA SER A 14 -15.38 15.24 -7.12
C SER A 14 -15.57 13.72 -7.10
N LEU A 15 -16.09 13.18 -6.00
CA LEU A 15 -16.31 11.75 -5.84
C LEU A 15 -17.47 11.19 -6.69
N THR A 16 -18.32 12.05 -7.24
CA THR A 16 -19.48 11.63 -8.05
C THR A 16 -19.14 11.44 -9.53
N ASN A 17 -18.37 12.37 -10.10
CA ASN A 17 -17.99 12.38 -11.51
C ASN A 17 -16.48 12.19 -11.75
N VAL A 18 -15.68 12.03 -10.68
CA VAL A 18 -14.22 11.84 -10.70
C VAL A 18 -13.50 13.02 -11.37
N GLN A 19 -14.15 14.18 -11.44
CA GLN A 19 -13.54 15.37 -12.01
C GLN A 19 -12.53 15.92 -11.01
N ASP A 20 -11.28 15.99 -11.47
CA ASP A 20 -10.22 16.72 -10.80
C ASP A 20 -10.32 18.20 -11.20
N THR A 21 -10.44 19.07 -10.20
CA THR A 21 -10.52 20.51 -10.38
C THR A 21 -9.49 21.18 -9.51
N GLU A 22 -8.69 22.04 -10.12
CA GLU A 22 -7.79 22.92 -9.39
C GLU A 22 -8.63 23.90 -8.55
N VAL A 23 -8.42 23.90 -7.23
CA VAL A 23 -9.12 24.78 -6.30
C VAL A 23 -8.55 26.20 -6.38
N LYS A 24 -7.22 26.30 -6.49
CA LYS A 24 -6.45 27.54 -6.68
C LYS A 24 -5.15 27.24 -7.42
N THR A 25 -4.77 28.15 -8.31
CA THR A 25 -3.47 28.13 -8.99
C THR A 25 -2.32 28.36 -8.02
N CYS A 26 -1.11 27.92 -8.40
CA CYS A 26 0.11 28.25 -7.64
C CYS A 26 0.22 29.77 -7.38
N ASP A 27 -0.04 30.60 -8.40
CA ASP A 27 0.07 32.05 -8.27
C ASP A 27 -0.94 32.62 -7.27
N GLU A 28 -2.18 32.13 -7.28
CA GLU A 28 -3.20 32.56 -6.31
C GLU A 28 -2.83 32.14 -4.89
N VAL A 29 -2.39 30.90 -4.69
CA VAL A 29 -1.93 30.39 -3.39
C VAL A 29 -0.74 31.22 -2.90
N PHE A 30 0.23 31.49 -3.78
CA PHE A 30 1.41 32.28 -3.45
C PHE A 30 1.02 33.71 -3.08
N GLN A 31 0.20 34.39 -3.88
CA GLN A 31 -0.21 35.77 -3.61
C GLN A 31 -1.02 35.88 -2.31
N GLN A 32 -1.88 34.90 -2.03
CA GLN A 32 -2.79 34.94 -0.89
C GLN A 32 -2.11 34.57 0.43
N PHE A 33 -1.20 33.60 0.42
CA PHE A 33 -0.64 33.03 1.67
C PHE A 33 0.87 33.22 1.83
N PHE A 34 1.64 33.32 0.74
CA PHE A 34 3.11 33.29 0.80
C PHE A 34 3.81 34.59 0.39
N LYS A 35 3.09 35.55 -0.22
CA LYS A 35 3.64 36.85 -0.63
C LYS A 35 4.24 37.62 0.54
N ASN A 36 3.55 37.61 1.68
CA ASN A 36 3.95 38.23 2.93
C ASN A 36 4.07 37.15 3.99
N TYR A 37 5.11 36.33 3.92
CA TYR A 37 5.28 35.19 4.80
C TYR A 37 5.23 35.59 6.28
N SER A 38 4.23 35.10 7.01
CA SER A 38 4.00 35.34 8.43
C SER A 38 3.32 34.12 9.04
N GLU A 39 3.44 33.96 10.36
CA GLU A 39 2.75 32.88 11.11
C GLU A 39 1.22 32.94 10.93
N GLU A 40 0.66 34.15 10.89
CA GLU A 40 -0.77 34.36 10.62
C GLU A 40 -1.19 33.81 9.25
N ASN A 41 -0.37 34.03 8.21
CA ASN A 41 -0.67 33.56 6.88
C ASN A 41 -0.49 32.03 6.73
N GLN A 42 0.45 31.44 7.48
CA GLN A 42 0.54 29.97 7.60
C GLN A 42 -0.71 29.39 8.25
N ASN A 43 -1.20 29.99 9.35
CA ASN A 43 -2.43 29.54 10.00
C ASN A 43 -3.65 29.66 9.07
N LYS A 44 -3.75 30.75 8.29
CA LYS A 44 -4.79 30.91 7.27
C LYS A 44 -4.69 29.87 6.16
N TYR A 45 -3.48 29.51 5.74
CA TYR A 45 -3.27 28.46 4.76
C TYR A 45 -3.69 27.09 5.30
N SER A 46 -3.27 26.73 6.52
CA SER A 46 -3.71 25.49 7.18
C SER A 46 -5.22 25.42 7.35
N GLN A 47 -5.86 26.53 7.74
CA GLN A 47 -7.33 26.61 7.83
C GLN A 47 -7.99 26.46 6.46
N PHE A 48 -7.44 27.08 5.41
CA PHE A 48 -7.95 26.91 4.04
C PHE A 48 -7.88 25.44 3.57
N ILE A 49 -6.77 24.75 3.84
CA ILE A 49 -6.64 23.31 3.55
C ILE A 49 -7.68 22.51 4.35
N TYR A 50 -7.80 22.78 5.64
CA TYR A 50 -8.80 22.12 6.50
C TYR A 50 -10.22 22.33 5.97
N ASP A 51 -10.63 23.58 5.70
CA ASP A 51 -11.97 23.91 5.23
C ASP A 51 -12.29 23.27 3.87
N THR A 52 -11.29 23.17 3.00
CA THR A 52 -11.39 22.52 1.68
C THR A 52 -11.65 21.02 1.82
N TYR A 53 -11.03 20.36 2.79
CA TYR A 53 -11.04 18.90 2.93
C TYR A 53 -11.81 18.36 4.15
N GLN A 54 -12.45 19.20 4.96
CA GLN A 54 -13.16 18.80 6.19
C GLN A 54 -14.22 17.71 5.97
N ASN A 55 -14.82 17.64 4.78
CA ASN A 55 -15.82 16.62 4.44
C ASN A 55 -15.20 15.29 4.01
N LEU A 56 -13.90 15.26 3.70
CA LEU A 56 -13.14 14.03 3.42
C LEU A 56 -12.64 13.36 4.70
N SER A 57 -12.81 13.99 5.86
CA SER A 57 -12.30 13.49 7.15
C SER A 57 -12.80 12.09 7.53
N TYR A 58 -13.90 11.66 6.91
CA TYR A 58 -14.54 10.37 7.13
C TYR A 58 -14.09 9.27 6.16
N LEU A 59 -13.18 9.56 5.24
CA LEU A 59 -12.56 8.56 4.37
C LEU A 59 -11.48 7.81 5.16
N GLY A 60 -11.88 6.83 5.94
CA GLY A 60 -10.96 5.86 6.53
C GLY A 60 -10.51 4.84 5.49
N SER A 61 -9.23 4.44 5.56
CA SER A 61 -8.75 3.34 4.72
C SER A 61 -9.27 2.00 5.24
N VAL A 62 -9.58 1.09 4.32
CA VAL A 62 -10.07 -0.26 4.61
C VAL A 62 -9.10 -1.28 4.03
N SER A 63 -9.10 -2.50 4.57
CA SER A 63 -8.16 -3.53 4.10
C SER A 63 -8.50 -4.00 2.68
N LEU A 64 -7.58 -3.80 1.74
CA LEU A 64 -7.72 -4.32 0.37
C LEU A 64 -7.85 -5.85 0.38
N LYS A 65 -7.00 -6.52 1.17
CA LYS A 65 -7.00 -7.97 1.30
C LYS A 65 -8.31 -8.53 1.89
N LYS A 66 -8.84 -7.93 2.96
CA LYS A 66 -10.11 -8.38 3.55
C LYS A 66 -11.33 -8.10 2.66
N ASN A 67 -11.22 -7.13 1.75
CA ASN A 67 -12.21 -6.86 0.72
C ASN A 67 -11.97 -7.65 -0.58
N ASN A 68 -11.07 -8.64 -0.57
CA ASN A 68 -10.72 -9.48 -1.72
C ASN A 68 -10.29 -8.67 -2.96
N ILE A 69 -9.67 -7.51 -2.73
CA ILE A 69 -9.10 -6.67 -3.78
C ILE A 69 -7.66 -7.11 -4.01
N GLY A 70 -7.33 -7.42 -5.26
CA GLY A 70 -5.98 -7.75 -5.70
C GLY A 70 -5.43 -6.68 -6.64
N VAL A 71 -4.14 -6.40 -6.53
CA VAL A 71 -3.42 -5.48 -7.40
C VAL A 71 -2.23 -6.21 -8.03
N ASN A 72 -2.12 -6.15 -9.35
CA ASN A 72 -0.95 -6.58 -10.09
C ASN A 72 -0.35 -5.37 -10.82
N VAL A 73 0.97 -5.21 -10.73
CA VAL A 73 1.69 -4.12 -11.40
C VAL A 73 2.49 -4.68 -12.56
N GLU A 74 2.33 -4.10 -13.74
CA GLU A 74 3.05 -4.44 -14.94
C GLU A 74 3.94 -3.27 -15.35
N PHE A 75 5.20 -3.56 -15.65
CA PHE A 75 6.08 -2.57 -16.26
C PHE A 75 5.72 -2.36 -17.74
N ILE A 76 5.67 -1.10 -18.18
CA ILE A 76 5.28 -0.71 -19.54
C ILE A 76 6.47 -0.18 -20.34
N SER A 77 7.11 0.89 -19.87
CA SER A 77 8.16 1.58 -20.62
C SER A 77 9.12 2.35 -19.71
N GLU A 78 10.29 2.66 -20.22
CA GLU A 78 11.25 3.59 -19.59
C GLU A 78 11.25 4.90 -20.38
N ASN A 79 11.27 6.02 -19.66
CA ASN A 79 11.49 7.33 -20.24
C ASN A 79 12.91 7.76 -19.91
N VAL A 80 13.73 7.86 -20.95
CA VAL A 80 15.17 8.16 -20.86
C VAL A 80 15.46 9.56 -21.37
N ALA A 81 16.45 10.17 -20.73
CA ALA A 81 17.09 11.41 -21.12
C ALA A 81 17.93 11.25 -22.39
N GLU A 82 18.34 12.40 -22.94
CA GLU A 82 19.25 12.43 -24.09
C GLU A 82 20.63 11.81 -23.77
N ASP A 83 21.05 11.85 -22.50
CA ASP A 83 22.28 11.21 -22.00
C ASP A 83 22.10 9.72 -21.66
N GLY A 84 20.89 9.18 -21.82
CA GLY A 84 20.55 7.79 -21.53
C GLY A 84 20.13 7.50 -20.09
N GLU A 85 20.09 8.50 -19.20
CA GLU A 85 19.60 8.31 -17.84
C GLU A 85 18.07 8.15 -17.79
N VAL A 86 17.58 7.19 -17.02
CA VAL A 86 16.12 6.98 -16.88
C VAL A 86 15.54 8.03 -15.94
N TYR A 87 14.61 8.85 -16.43
CA TYR A 87 13.85 9.83 -15.63
C TYR A 87 12.75 9.19 -14.80
N TRP A 88 11.91 8.38 -15.46
CA TRP A 88 10.85 7.61 -14.83
C TRP A 88 10.49 6.41 -15.70
N ARG A 89 9.77 5.48 -15.10
CA ARG A 89 9.19 4.30 -15.74
C ARG A 89 7.67 4.39 -15.67
N GLU A 90 7.01 3.89 -16.70
CA GLU A 90 5.56 3.76 -16.72
C GLU A 90 5.15 2.36 -16.29
N PHE A 91 4.09 2.29 -15.50
CA PHE A 91 3.52 1.07 -14.97
C PHE A 91 2.01 1.07 -15.17
N ASP A 92 1.44 -0.11 -15.38
CA ASP A 92 0.00 -0.33 -15.30
C ASP A 92 -0.32 -1.13 -14.03
N ALA A 93 -1.17 -0.58 -13.17
CA ALA A 93 -1.78 -1.32 -12.08
C ALA A 93 -3.13 -1.89 -12.55
N ILE A 94 -3.24 -3.21 -12.52
CA ILE A 94 -4.48 -3.95 -12.76
C ILE A 94 -5.10 -4.24 -11.40
N ILE A 95 -6.24 -3.60 -11.14
CA ILE A 95 -6.99 -3.74 -9.90
C ILE A 95 -8.14 -4.72 -10.15
N SER A 96 -8.27 -5.71 -9.28
CA SER A 96 -9.26 -6.79 -9.40
C SER A 96 -9.98 -7.03 -8.08
N GLN A 97 -11.19 -7.58 -8.15
CA GLN A 97 -11.92 -8.09 -6.99
C GLN A 97 -12.55 -9.45 -7.34
N ASP A 98 -12.48 -10.41 -6.43
CA ASP A 98 -12.96 -11.78 -6.66
C ASP A 98 -12.37 -12.43 -7.93
N GLY A 99 -11.11 -12.12 -8.23
CA GLY A 99 -10.41 -12.60 -9.43
C GLY A 99 -10.88 -11.94 -10.74
N LYS A 100 -11.79 -10.96 -10.70
CA LYS A 100 -12.24 -10.21 -11.87
C LYS A 100 -11.58 -8.85 -11.93
N SER A 101 -11.03 -8.49 -13.09
CA SER A 101 -10.47 -7.16 -13.33
C SER A 101 -11.56 -6.10 -13.21
N LEU A 102 -11.33 -5.08 -12.37
CA LEU A 102 -12.19 -3.91 -12.20
C LEU A 102 -11.72 -2.74 -13.05
N THR A 103 -10.42 -2.46 -13.01
CA THR A 103 -9.83 -1.36 -13.78
C THR A 103 -8.35 -1.60 -14.06
N ARG A 104 -7.82 -0.84 -15.01
CA ARG A 104 -6.38 -0.69 -15.25
C ARG A 104 -6.05 0.80 -15.16
N THR A 105 -5.11 1.16 -14.30
CA THR A 105 -4.65 2.55 -14.16
C THR A 105 -3.17 2.65 -14.46
N ARG A 106 -2.78 3.72 -15.17
CA ARG A 106 -1.39 4.01 -15.50
C ARG A 106 -0.81 4.97 -14.50
N PHE A 107 0.41 4.70 -14.04
CA PHE A 107 1.13 5.56 -13.10
C PHE A 107 2.64 5.54 -13.39
N ARG A 108 3.36 6.50 -12.82
CA ARG A 108 4.81 6.65 -12.97
C ARG A 108 5.52 6.16 -11.71
N GLY A 109 6.70 5.57 -11.88
CA GLY A 109 7.59 5.27 -10.77
C GLY A 109 9.05 5.20 -11.21
N CYS A 110 9.96 5.00 -10.26
CA CYS A 110 11.37 4.95 -10.59
C CYS A 110 11.83 3.57 -11.07
N SER A 111 11.75 2.50 -10.27
CA SER A 111 12.33 1.18 -10.60
C SER A 111 11.28 0.06 -10.59
N LYS A 112 11.53 -1.03 -11.32
CA LYS A 112 10.68 -2.24 -11.31
C LYS A 112 10.73 -2.97 -9.97
N ASP A 113 11.91 -2.95 -9.33
CA ASP A 113 12.17 -3.61 -8.05
C ASP A 113 11.75 -2.76 -6.85
N GLN A 114 11.17 -1.58 -7.09
CA GLN A 114 10.70 -0.74 -6.00
C GLN A 114 9.32 -1.22 -5.51
N PRO A 115 9.04 -1.08 -4.21
CA PRO A 115 7.70 -1.30 -3.70
C PRO A 115 6.76 -0.19 -4.17
N HIS A 116 5.58 -0.58 -4.63
CA HIS A 116 4.44 0.30 -4.86
C HIS A 116 3.38 -0.01 -3.81
N ILE A 117 2.99 0.99 -3.02
CA ILE A 117 2.05 0.82 -1.91
C ILE A 117 0.67 1.30 -2.37
N PHE A 118 -0.31 0.41 -2.28
CA PHE A 118 -1.70 0.67 -2.65
C PHE A 118 -2.57 0.72 -1.39
N GLU A 119 -3.26 1.82 -1.16
CA GLU A 119 -4.19 1.99 -0.04
C GLU A 119 -5.59 2.33 -0.54
N GLY A 120 -6.60 1.65 0.01
CA GLY A 120 -8.00 1.83 -0.40
C GLY A 120 -8.80 2.60 0.63
N TYR A 121 -9.37 3.73 0.19
CA TYR A 121 -10.28 4.57 0.96
C TYR A 121 -11.71 4.31 0.50
N ARG A 122 -12.55 3.84 1.43
CA ARG A 122 -13.96 3.61 1.13
C ARG A 122 -14.68 4.95 0.96
N ILE A 123 -15.41 5.11 -0.14
CA ILE A 123 -16.30 6.26 -0.32
C ILE A 123 -17.68 5.88 0.27
N PRO A 124 -18.13 6.54 1.37
CA PRO A 124 -19.36 6.17 2.04
C PRO A 124 -20.57 6.19 1.12
N ASN A 125 -21.49 5.24 1.32
CA ASN A 125 -22.76 5.14 0.58
C ASN A 125 -22.62 5.00 -0.95
N THR A 126 -21.47 4.51 -1.42
CA THR A 126 -21.25 4.20 -2.84
C THR A 126 -20.64 2.81 -3.00
N ASP A 127 -20.60 2.33 -4.24
CA ASP A 127 -19.82 1.17 -4.68
C ASP A 127 -18.43 1.60 -5.19
N SER A 128 -17.93 2.76 -4.77
CA SER A 128 -16.70 3.35 -5.29
C SER A 128 -15.62 3.45 -4.21
N MET A 129 -14.37 3.18 -4.58
CA MET A 129 -13.20 3.28 -3.70
C MET A 129 -12.19 4.25 -4.30
N ALA A 130 -11.56 5.08 -3.48
CA ALA A 130 -10.37 5.81 -3.90
C ALA A 130 -9.13 4.97 -3.56
N ILE A 131 -8.28 4.74 -4.54
CA ILE A 131 -7.02 4.01 -4.41
C ILE A 131 -5.89 5.02 -4.48
N LEU A 132 -5.16 5.14 -3.36
CA LEU A 132 -3.91 5.86 -3.30
C LEU A 132 -2.78 4.92 -3.71
N ILE A 133 -1.98 5.34 -4.67
CA ILE A 133 -0.74 4.69 -5.07
C ILE A 133 0.38 5.57 -4.55
N SER A 134 1.26 5.00 -3.70
CA SER A 134 2.41 5.69 -3.14
C SER A 134 3.68 4.94 -3.53
N ASN A 135 4.59 5.66 -4.19
CA ASN A 135 5.84 5.10 -4.67
C ASN A 135 6.88 6.20 -4.90
N LYS A 136 8.12 5.80 -5.18
CA LYS A 136 9.12 6.74 -5.69
C LYS A 136 8.77 7.11 -7.14
N GLY A 137 8.55 8.39 -7.42
CA GLY A 137 8.02 8.87 -8.71
C GLY A 137 9.07 9.14 -9.77
N ASP A 138 10.19 9.73 -9.37
CA ASP A 138 11.32 10.09 -10.21
C ASP A 138 12.59 9.31 -9.81
N CYS A 139 13.49 9.15 -10.76
CA CYS A 139 14.75 8.44 -10.54
C CYS A 139 15.93 9.33 -10.20
N PHE A 140 15.77 10.65 -10.31
CA PHE A 140 16.83 11.62 -10.00
C PHE A 140 16.96 11.85 -8.49
N GLU A 141 18.19 12.05 -8.02
CA GLU A 141 18.53 12.52 -6.66
C GLU A 141 17.94 11.72 -5.48
N GLY A 142 17.79 10.39 -5.62
CA GLY A 142 17.23 9.56 -4.54
C GLY A 142 15.69 9.53 -4.50
N GLY A 143 15.08 10.40 -5.31
CA GLY A 143 13.70 10.54 -5.75
C GLY A 143 12.63 10.73 -4.68
N TYR A 144 11.65 11.53 -5.06
CA TYR A 144 10.58 11.97 -4.20
C TYR A 144 9.46 10.93 -4.17
N VAL A 145 8.81 10.85 -3.01
CA VAL A 145 7.54 10.12 -2.90
C VAL A 145 6.54 10.83 -3.79
N ASN A 146 6.04 10.10 -4.77
CA ASN A 146 4.96 10.52 -5.63
C ASN A 146 3.73 9.70 -5.27
N GLU A 147 2.63 10.41 -5.08
CA GLU A 147 1.36 9.80 -4.73
C GLU A 147 0.30 10.19 -5.75
N SER A 148 -0.44 9.20 -6.25
CA SER A 148 -1.58 9.42 -7.14
C SER A 148 -2.83 8.80 -6.56
N LEU A 149 -3.97 9.46 -6.77
CA LEU A 149 -5.26 8.97 -6.30
C LEU A 149 -6.14 8.62 -7.50
N HIS A 150 -6.74 7.43 -7.48
CA HIS A 150 -7.63 6.95 -8.54
C HIS A 150 -8.94 6.46 -7.94
N VAL A 151 -10.08 6.89 -8.50
CA VAL A 151 -11.39 6.37 -8.08
C VAL A 151 -11.76 5.17 -8.95
N ILE A 152 -12.08 4.05 -8.30
CA ILE A 152 -12.55 2.82 -8.93
C ILE A 152 -14.01 2.57 -8.53
N LYS A 153 -14.84 2.07 -9.46
CA LYS A 153 -16.27 1.80 -9.26
C LYS A 153 -16.57 0.30 -9.23
N GLY A 154 -17.76 -0.08 -8.77
CA GLY A 154 -18.22 -1.47 -8.76
C GLY A 154 -17.62 -2.33 -7.65
N ILE A 155 -17.17 -1.72 -6.55
CA ILE A 155 -16.57 -2.38 -5.39
C ILE A 155 -17.65 -2.96 -4.48
N LYS A 156 -17.48 -4.22 -4.11
CA LYS A 156 -18.21 -4.87 -3.01
C LYS A 156 -17.40 -4.78 -1.73
N TYR A 157 -17.98 -4.19 -0.70
CA TYR A 157 -17.31 -4.10 0.60
C TYR A 157 -17.68 -5.30 1.47
N TYR A 158 -16.72 -6.17 1.74
CA TYR A 158 -16.84 -7.30 2.67
C TYR A 158 -16.40 -6.93 4.08
N ASP A 159 -15.45 -6.00 4.21
CA ASP A 159 -14.94 -5.48 5.47
C ASP A 159 -14.87 -3.95 5.42
N THR A 160 -15.68 -3.29 6.24
CA THR A 160 -15.70 -1.81 6.33
C THR A 160 -14.97 -1.29 7.56
N ASN A 161 -14.29 -2.17 8.30
CA ASN A 161 -13.49 -1.74 9.44
C ASN A 161 -12.35 -0.85 8.97
N ILE A 162 -12.28 0.35 9.55
CA ILE A 162 -11.24 1.32 9.24
C ILE A 162 -9.92 0.82 9.83
N VAL A 163 -8.89 0.71 8.99
CA VAL A 163 -7.54 0.30 9.37
C VAL A 163 -6.69 1.50 9.74
N ARG A 164 -6.87 2.62 9.02
CA ARG A 164 -6.23 3.90 9.32
C ARG A 164 -7.20 5.04 9.05
N SER A 165 -7.15 6.06 9.89
CA SER A 165 -7.79 7.35 9.61
C SER A 165 -7.09 8.06 8.45
N ILE A 166 -7.49 9.31 8.18
CA ILE A 166 -6.92 10.16 7.14
C ILE A 166 -5.39 10.12 7.20
N LYS A 167 -4.76 9.98 6.04
CA LYS A 167 -3.32 10.08 5.88
C LYS A 167 -2.89 11.55 5.96
N GLU A 168 -1.85 11.81 6.75
CA GLU A 168 -1.22 13.12 6.88
C GLU A 168 -0.18 13.36 5.76
N GLU A 169 0.57 14.47 5.84
CA GLU A 169 1.59 14.91 4.88
C GLU A 169 2.90 14.07 4.91
N SER A 170 2.79 12.77 5.11
CA SER A 170 3.91 11.82 5.12
C SER A 170 3.76 10.76 4.04
N ALA A 171 4.81 10.03 3.70
CA ALA A 171 4.71 8.91 2.76
C ALA A 171 3.76 7.82 3.28
N THR A 172 3.10 7.08 2.39
CA THR A 172 2.29 5.94 2.82
C THR A 172 3.19 4.82 3.35
N GLU A 173 3.09 4.51 4.64
CA GLU A 173 3.82 3.41 5.25
C GLU A 173 3.07 2.07 5.11
N PRO A 174 3.77 0.95 4.88
CA PRO A 174 3.17 -0.39 4.89
C PRO A 174 2.39 -0.67 6.19
N ASN A 175 1.17 -1.20 6.06
CA ASN A 175 0.31 -1.56 7.18
C ASN A 175 -0.61 -2.74 6.81
N THR A 176 -1.47 -3.19 7.73
CA THR A 176 -2.31 -4.37 7.49
C THR A 176 -3.45 -4.14 6.49
N GLY A 177 -3.72 -2.89 6.13
CA GLY A 177 -4.78 -2.47 5.22
C GLY A 177 -4.32 -2.27 3.78
N ASN A 178 -3.06 -1.90 3.57
CA ASN A 178 -2.50 -1.65 2.25
C ASN A 178 -1.90 -2.92 1.62
N MET A 179 -1.58 -2.81 0.32
CA MET A 179 -0.86 -3.82 -0.44
C MET A 179 0.47 -3.24 -0.90
N VAL A 180 1.55 -3.97 -0.64
CA VAL A 180 2.88 -3.68 -1.19
C VAL A 180 3.07 -4.59 -2.40
N VAL A 181 3.22 -4.00 -3.59
CA VAL A 181 3.28 -4.72 -4.87
C VAL A 181 4.54 -4.31 -5.61
N TYR A 182 5.18 -5.28 -6.25
CA TYR A 182 6.34 -5.07 -7.13
C TYR A 182 5.92 -5.29 -8.58
N ALA A 183 6.58 -4.59 -9.50
CA ALA A 183 6.27 -4.74 -10.91
C ALA A 183 6.71 -6.12 -11.42
N THR A 184 5.84 -6.78 -12.17
CA THR A 184 6.20 -7.96 -12.95
C THR A 184 6.78 -7.53 -14.29
N SER A 185 7.91 -8.14 -14.68
CA SER A 185 8.44 -7.99 -16.03
C SER A 185 7.62 -8.87 -16.96
N LYS A 186 6.88 -8.27 -17.91
CA LYS A 186 6.35 -9.02 -19.04
C LYS A 186 7.49 -9.31 -20.00
N ASP A 187 8.17 -10.44 -19.81
CA ASP A 187 8.83 -11.06 -20.95
C ASP A 187 7.72 -11.51 -21.90
N VAL A 188 7.74 -10.97 -23.12
CA VAL A 188 6.81 -11.31 -24.19
C VAL A 188 6.98 -12.79 -24.52
N VAL A 189 6.12 -13.65 -23.99
CA VAL A 189 6.01 -15.03 -24.47
C VAL A 189 5.13 -15.00 -25.72
N ASN A 190 5.77 -14.77 -26.86
CA ASN A 190 5.26 -15.21 -28.15
C ASN A 190 5.96 -16.53 -28.54
N ASP A 191 5.15 -17.40 -29.12
CA ASP A 191 5.43 -18.63 -29.87
C ASP A 191 5.62 -19.97 -29.14
N ASN A 192 4.53 -20.74 -29.22
CA ASN A 192 4.48 -22.09 -29.78
C ASN A 192 5.81 -22.62 -30.36
N ASN A 193 6.48 -23.54 -29.66
CA ASN A 193 6.89 -24.80 -30.28
C ASN A 193 7.36 -25.84 -29.26
N ALA A 194 7.13 -27.10 -29.63
CA ALA A 194 7.41 -28.30 -28.88
C ALA A 194 8.91 -28.59 -28.68
N ASN A 195 9.17 -29.39 -27.64
CA ASN A 195 10.35 -30.20 -27.35
C ASN A 195 11.67 -29.55 -26.92
N SER A 196 11.98 -29.83 -25.64
CA SER A 196 13.29 -30.22 -25.08
C SER A 196 14.43 -29.18 -25.21
N THR A 197 15.11 -28.75 -24.15
CA THR A 197 15.69 -29.58 -23.07
C THR A 197 16.08 -28.64 -21.92
N SER A 198 15.64 -28.98 -20.71
CA SER A 198 16.03 -28.32 -19.46
C SER A 198 17.53 -28.47 -19.19
N THR A 199 18.25 -27.35 -19.08
CA THR A 199 19.54 -27.31 -18.39
C THR A 199 19.37 -26.47 -17.13
N THR A 200 19.05 -27.14 -16.04
CA THR A 200 18.80 -26.56 -14.71
C THR A 200 20.11 -26.39 -13.96
N SER A 201 20.32 -25.23 -13.35
CA SER A 201 21.16 -25.05 -12.16
C SER A 201 20.55 -23.96 -11.28
N PRO A 202 20.70 -24.07 -9.95
CA PRO A 202 19.58 -24.55 -9.14
C PRO A 202 18.95 -23.45 -8.28
N VAL A 203 17.63 -23.45 -8.21
CA VAL A 203 16.87 -22.77 -7.16
C VAL A 203 17.06 -23.58 -5.86
N PRO A 204 17.35 -22.96 -4.70
CA PRO A 204 17.41 -23.68 -3.43
C PRO A 204 16.03 -24.27 -3.12
N GLN A 205 15.93 -25.60 -3.16
CA GLN A 205 14.77 -26.33 -2.68
C GLN A 205 14.61 -26.08 -1.18
N LYS A 206 13.54 -25.37 -0.82
CA LYS A 206 13.05 -25.29 0.56
C LYS A 206 12.65 -26.71 0.99
N ASN A 207 13.50 -27.38 1.76
CA ASN A 207 13.28 -28.75 2.22
C ASN A 207 12.10 -28.83 3.21
N SER A 208 10.90 -29.07 2.67
CA SER A 208 9.65 -29.28 3.43
C SER A 208 9.76 -30.33 4.53
N VAL A 209 10.66 -31.31 4.37
CA VAL A 209 10.91 -32.37 5.37
C VAL A 209 11.55 -31.81 6.65
N ALA A 210 12.40 -30.79 6.55
CA ALA A 210 13.05 -30.19 7.72
C ALA A 210 12.07 -29.38 8.58
N GLU A 211 11.12 -28.67 7.95
CA GLU A 211 10.03 -27.97 8.66
C GLU A 211 9.08 -28.97 9.35
N ILE A 212 8.78 -30.10 8.71
CA ILE A 212 7.92 -31.16 9.29
C ILE A 212 8.62 -31.83 10.49
N ILE A 213 9.91 -32.17 10.37
CA ILE A 213 10.67 -32.77 11.48
C ILE A 213 10.75 -31.78 12.66
N LEU A 214 10.97 -30.49 12.40
CA LEU A 214 11.02 -29.47 13.45
C LEU A 214 9.67 -29.35 14.19
N MET A 215 8.55 -29.31 13.46
CA MET A 215 7.19 -29.29 14.04
C MET A 215 6.91 -30.51 14.91
N VAL A 216 7.26 -31.71 14.45
CA VAL A 216 7.06 -32.96 15.21
C VAL A 216 7.91 -32.95 16.47
N THR A 217 9.15 -32.46 16.40
CA THR A 217 10.07 -32.41 17.54
C THR A 217 9.54 -31.46 18.62
N ILE A 218 9.03 -30.28 18.24
CA ILE A 218 8.43 -29.32 19.18
C ILE A 218 7.20 -29.91 19.88
N PHE A 219 6.35 -30.64 19.15
CA PHE A 219 5.15 -31.26 19.72
C PHE A 219 5.49 -32.36 20.75
N VAL A 220 6.50 -33.18 20.48
CA VAL A 220 6.94 -34.25 21.40
C VAL A 220 7.59 -33.66 22.65
N VAL A 221 8.42 -32.62 22.50
CA VAL A 221 9.03 -31.93 23.65
C VAL A 221 7.98 -31.22 24.50
N GLY A 222 7.02 -30.54 23.88
CA GLY A 222 5.92 -29.87 24.59
C GLY A 222 5.02 -30.82 25.38
N THR A 223 4.66 -31.96 24.78
CA THR A 223 3.81 -32.98 25.43
C THR A 223 4.52 -33.69 26.58
N THR A 224 5.82 -34.01 26.43
CA THR A 224 6.60 -34.64 27.50
C THR A 224 6.83 -33.69 28.68
N LEU A 225 7.17 -32.41 28.43
CA LEU A 225 7.27 -31.40 29.48
C LEU A 225 5.93 -31.18 30.19
N GLY A 226 4.84 -31.05 29.45
CA GLY A 226 3.49 -30.90 30.01
C GLY A 226 3.09 -32.07 30.91
N TYR A 227 3.40 -33.31 30.50
CA TYR A 227 3.11 -34.51 31.29
C TYR A 227 3.93 -34.56 32.59
N VAL A 228 5.23 -34.25 32.54
CA VAL A 228 6.11 -34.28 33.73
C VAL A 228 5.73 -33.21 34.74
N VAL A 229 5.39 -32.00 34.28
CA VAL A 229 4.94 -30.91 35.17
C VAL A 229 3.56 -31.22 35.76
N GLY A 230 2.61 -31.70 34.94
CA GLY A 230 1.28 -32.09 35.41
C GLY A 230 1.30 -33.19 36.47
N ARG A 231 2.23 -34.15 36.36
CA ARG A 231 2.36 -35.24 37.35
C ARG A 231 2.98 -34.79 38.66
N LYS A 232 3.82 -33.74 38.67
CA LYS A 232 4.39 -33.18 39.91
C LYS A 232 3.39 -32.33 40.70
N SER A 233 2.43 -31.69 40.03
CA SER A 233 1.35 -30.93 40.70
C SER A 233 0.25 -31.81 41.29
N ALA A 234 0.16 -33.09 40.91
CA ALA A 234 -0.83 -34.04 41.41
C ALA A 234 -0.36 -34.87 42.63
N ARG A 235 0.45 -34.30 43.53
CA ARG A 235 0.70 -34.93 44.84
C ARG A 235 -0.53 -34.72 45.74
N PRO A 236 -1.12 -35.78 46.33
CA PRO A 236 -2.22 -35.63 47.28
C PRO A 236 -1.76 -34.86 48.52
N GLN A 237 -2.56 -33.87 48.95
CA GLN A 237 -2.44 -33.31 50.29
C GLN A 237 -2.68 -34.42 51.32
N SER A 238 -1.73 -34.58 52.25
CA SER A 238 -1.87 -35.48 53.39
C SER A 238 -3.01 -34.99 54.30
N PRO A 239 -3.89 -35.85 54.81
CA PRO A 239 -4.97 -35.44 55.69
C PRO A 239 -4.41 -34.96 57.04
N SER A 240 -4.82 -33.77 57.45
CA SER A 240 -4.62 -33.24 58.80
C SER A 240 -5.56 -33.96 59.78
N ASN A 241 -5.01 -34.64 60.78
CA ASN A 241 -5.77 -35.22 61.89
C ASN A 241 -6.40 -34.11 62.76
N PRO A 242 -7.64 -34.29 63.27
CA PRO A 242 -8.19 -33.45 64.32
C PRO A 242 -7.75 -33.97 65.69
N THR A 243 -7.21 -33.08 66.53
CA THR A 243 -7.03 -33.32 67.97
C THR A 243 -8.27 -32.81 68.72
N ASN A 244 -8.76 -33.64 69.64
CA ASN A 244 -9.74 -33.31 70.68
C ASN A 244 -9.28 -32.17 71.58
#